data_AF-A0AA96JSI7-F1
#
_entry.id   AF-A0AA96JSI7-F1
#
_cell.length_a   1.000
_cell.length_b   1.000
_cell.length_c   1.000
_cell.angle_alpha   90.00
_cell.angle_beta   90.00
_cell.angle_gamma   90.00
#
_symmetry.space_group_name_H-M   'P 1'
#
loop_
_entity.id
_entity.type
_entity.pdbx_description
1 polymer ?
#
loop_
_entity_poly.entity_id
_entity_poly.type
_entity_poly.pdbx_seq_one_letter_code
_entity_poly.pdbx_strand_id
1 'polypeptide(L)'
;MLPALHLDRLRIQLAQLPELITLAHLALLPGSGRRGARVSGATRTAPLPCRVDVLSLVGPTAASTVRDDHGDQDQTPGLDLLAGWARTVLDDRQRANDWTGWVRPAGHDWERTASRAVKVLLLHLDWAATRQYARDLADEIGRLHGHLNRVSGTPFTTGPARRHVCARCKLMTATIRPDGMCECSAPDCLAVLTADEYADRAERVLAELAKVA
;
A
#
# COMPACT_ATOMS: atom_id res chain seq x y z
N MET A 1 18.93 11.33 -13.13
CA MET A 1 18.04 10.61 -14.06
C MET A 1 18.09 9.12 -13.77
N LEU A 2 16.93 8.48 -13.63
CA LEU A 2 16.78 7.06 -13.36
C LEU A 2 16.85 6.26 -14.68
N PRO A 3 17.58 5.13 -14.76
CA PRO A 3 17.58 4.28 -15.95
C PRO A 3 16.18 3.68 -16.22
N ALA A 4 15.82 3.43 -17.49
CA ALA A 4 14.49 2.94 -17.89
C ALA A 4 14.05 1.66 -17.13
N LEU A 5 14.94 0.69 -16.97
CA LEU A 5 14.67 -0.53 -16.18
C LEU A 5 14.28 -0.24 -14.73
N HIS A 6 14.91 0.75 -14.10
CA HIS A 6 14.60 1.13 -12.73
C HIS A 6 13.27 1.89 -12.66
N LEU A 7 12.94 2.67 -13.70
CA LEU A 7 11.66 3.36 -13.82
C LEU A 7 10.49 2.39 -13.96
N ASP A 8 10.63 1.38 -14.81
CA ASP A 8 9.62 0.34 -14.98
C ASP A 8 9.42 -0.47 -13.69
N ARG A 9 10.52 -0.82 -13.02
CA ARG A 9 10.46 -1.46 -11.70
C ARG A 9 9.72 -0.58 -10.68
N LEU A 10 10.06 0.70 -10.59
CA LEU A 10 9.42 1.64 -9.67
C LEU A 10 7.92 1.79 -9.97
N ARG A 11 7.55 1.86 -11.25
CA ARG A 11 6.16 1.90 -11.70
C ARG A 11 5.39 0.65 -11.24
N ILE A 12 5.97 -0.53 -11.42
CA ILE A 12 5.38 -1.80 -10.95
C ILE A 12 5.23 -1.81 -9.44
N GLN A 13 6.28 -1.42 -8.70
CA GLN A 13 6.24 -1.38 -7.24
C GLN A 13 5.14 -0.45 -6.72
N LEU A 14 5.06 0.78 -7.25
CA LEU A 14 4.01 1.74 -6.90
C LEU A 14 2.62 1.22 -7.23
N ALA A 15 2.43 0.55 -8.38
CA ALA A 15 1.15 -0.02 -8.78
C ALA A 15 0.69 -1.17 -7.85
N GLN A 16 1.63 -1.89 -7.23
CA GLN A 16 1.36 -3.01 -6.32
C GLN A 16 1.14 -2.57 -4.86
N LEU A 17 1.66 -1.40 -4.45
CA LEU A 17 1.55 -0.93 -3.07
C LEU A 17 0.12 -0.94 -2.50
N PRO A 18 -0.95 -0.53 -3.21
CA PRO A 18 -2.30 -0.55 -2.66
C PRO A 18 -2.75 -1.94 -2.17
N GLU A 19 -2.43 -2.99 -2.93
CA GLU A 19 -2.73 -4.37 -2.58
C GLU A 19 -1.87 -4.85 -1.41
N LEU A 20 -0.59 -4.52 -1.42
CA LEU A 20 0.32 -4.87 -0.32
C LEU A 20 -0.05 -4.20 1.00
N ILE A 21 -0.47 -2.93 0.96
CA ILE A 21 -0.98 -2.18 2.11
C ILE A 21 -2.24 -2.85 2.66
N THR A 22 -3.15 -3.25 1.77
CA THR A 22 -4.38 -3.97 2.10
C THR A 22 -4.07 -5.28 2.84
N LEU A 23 -3.19 -6.10 2.28
CA LEU A 23 -2.76 -7.36 2.88
C LEU A 23 -2.08 -7.15 4.24
N ALA A 24 -1.28 -6.09 4.37
CA ALA A 24 -0.67 -5.74 5.65
C ALA A 24 -1.74 -5.39 6.70
N HIS A 25 -2.78 -4.62 6.36
CA HIS A 25 -3.88 -4.34 7.29
C HIS A 25 -4.65 -5.61 7.69
N LEU A 26 -4.88 -6.53 6.76
CA LEU A 26 -5.53 -7.82 7.06
C LEU A 26 -4.68 -8.68 8.00
N ALA A 27 -3.36 -8.61 7.88
CA ALA A 27 -2.43 -9.28 8.79
C ALA A 27 -2.41 -8.70 10.22
N LEU A 28 -3.16 -7.63 10.50
CA LEU A 28 -3.43 -7.12 11.84
C LEU A 28 -4.67 -7.71 12.49
N LEU A 29 -5.56 -8.36 11.73
CA LEU A 29 -6.80 -8.90 12.27
C LEU A 29 -6.53 -10.05 13.25
N PRO A 30 -7.31 -10.19 14.34
CA PRO A 30 -7.17 -11.30 15.28
C PRO A 30 -7.18 -12.66 14.58
N GLY A 31 -6.19 -13.51 14.86
CA GLY A 31 -6.08 -14.84 14.26
C GLY A 31 -5.38 -14.91 12.91
N SER A 32 -4.94 -13.78 12.34
CA SER A 32 -4.09 -13.72 11.13
C SER A 32 -2.61 -14.04 11.40
N GLY A 33 -2.22 -14.14 12.67
CA GLY A 33 -0.88 -14.55 13.07
C GLY A 33 -0.57 -16.00 12.65
N ARG A 34 0.69 -16.29 12.33
CA ARG A 34 1.15 -17.68 12.17
C ARG A 34 0.80 -18.43 13.46
N ARG A 35 0.16 -19.61 13.35
CA ARG A 35 -0.12 -20.50 14.49
C ARG A 35 1.18 -20.69 15.29
N GLY A 36 1.28 -20.02 16.44
CA GLY A 36 2.37 -20.24 17.37
C GLY A 36 2.35 -21.67 17.88
N ALA A 37 3.51 -22.19 18.28
CA ALA A 37 3.59 -23.46 18.98
C ALA A 37 2.62 -23.46 20.18
N ARG A 38 1.89 -24.56 20.40
CA ARG A 38 1.07 -24.72 21.62
C ARG A 38 1.97 -24.51 22.84
N VAL A 39 1.69 -23.46 23.61
CA VAL A 39 2.44 -23.16 24.83
C VAL A 39 1.62 -23.66 26.02
N SER A 40 2.13 -24.64 26.76
CA SER A 40 1.57 -25.07 28.06
C SER A 40 2.40 -24.48 29.20
N GLY A 41 1.83 -23.60 30.02
CA GLY A 41 2.49 -23.10 31.24
C GLY A 41 1.99 -21.73 31.71
N ALA A 42 1.75 -21.60 33.02
CA ALA A 42 1.01 -20.52 33.68
C ALA A 42 1.80 -19.21 33.95
N THR A 43 2.91 -18.94 33.27
CA THR A 43 3.81 -17.81 33.60
C THR A 43 4.28 -16.96 32.41
N ARG A 44 3.49 -16.85 31.33
CA ARG A 44 3.82 -15.88 30.27
C ARG A 44 2.60 -15.09 29.79
N THR A 45 2.84 -13.80 29.61
CA THR A 45 1.97 -12.80 28.99
C THR A 45 1.29 -13.39 27.75
N ALA A 46 -0.03 -13.23 27.66
CA ALA A 46 -0.80 -13.72 26.54
C ALA A 46 -0.18 -13.19 25.22
N PRO A 47 -0.04 -14.04 24.17
CA PRO A 47 0.47 -13.58 22.90
C PRO A 47 -0.43 -12.45 22.38
N LEU A 48 0.18 -11.39 21.86
CA LEU A 48 -0.57 -10.28 21.29
C LEU A 48 -1.50 -10.81 20.18
N PRO A 49 -2.76 -10.31 20.09
CA PRO A 49 -3.74 -10.83 19.16
C PRO A 49 -3.39 -10.55 17.70
N CYS A 50 -2.39 -9.71 17.45
CA CYS A 50 -1.94 -9.26 16.14
C CYS A 50 -0.41 -9.32 16.03
N ARG A 51 0.08 -9.24 14.79
CA ARG A 51 1.51 -9.25 14.46
C ARG A 51 2.14 -7.87 14.71
N VAL A 52 3.06 -7.79 15.68
CA VAL A 52 3.71 -6.53 16.10
C VAL A 52 4.55 -5.92 14.98
N ASP A 53 5.20 -6.75 14.16
CA ASP A 53 5.98 -6.31 12.99
C ASP A 53 5.12 -5.55 11.97
N VAL A 54 3.82 -5.88 11.90
CA VAL A 54 2.86 -5.22 11.01
C VAL A 54 2.31 -3.94 11.62
N LEU A 55 2.13 -3.92 12.95
CA LEU A 55 1.72 -2.71 13.67
C LEU A 55 2.77 -1.60 13.53
N SER A 56 4.06 -1.93 13.61
CA SER A 56 5.15 -0.96 13.41
C SER A 56 5.22 -0.39 11.99
N LEU A 57 4.53 -1.02 11.02
CA LEU A 57 4.54 -0.62 9.61
C LEU A 57 3.31 0.22 9.23
N VAL A 58 2.16 -0.12 9.81
CA VAL A 58 0.84 0.37 9.39
C VAL A 58 0.18 1.22 10.49
N GLY A 59 0.64 1.08 11.73
CA GLY A 59 0.10 1.79 12.88
C GLY A 59 0.40 3.28 12.87
N PRO A 60 -0.30 4.07 13.70
CA PRO A 60 -0.10 5.52 13.80
C PRO A 60 1.28 5.92 14.34
N THR A 61 2.01 4.96 14.92
CA THR A 61 3.40 5.11 15.40
C THR A 61 4.41 4.50 14.43
N ALA A 62 3.98 4.07 13.23
CA ALA A 62 4.91 3.61 12.21
C ALA A 62 5.93 4.70 11.96
N ALA A 63 7.21 4.34 11.91
CA ALA A 63 8.27 5.30 11.77
C ALA A 63 8.03 6.15 10.52
N SER A 64 7.64 7.42 10.73
CA SER A 64 7.92 8.46 9.76
C SER A 64 9.43 8.46 9.53
N THR A 65 9.91 8.92 8.39
CA THR A 65 11.33 8.96 7.98
C THR A 65 12.21 9.67 9.02
N VAL A 66 12.49 9.02 10.14
CA VAL A 66 13.42 9.42 11.17
C VAL A 66 14.72 8.80 10.73
N ARG A 67 15.64 9.66 10.27
CA ARG A 67 17.05 9.28 10.22
C ARG A 67 17.47 9.07 11.65
N ASP A 68 17.65 7.81 11.98
CA ASP A 68 18.21 7.41 13.25
C ASP A 68 19.72 7.61 13.21
N ASP A 69 20.16 8.76 13.71
CA ASP A 69 21.58 9.13 13.81
C ASP A 69 22.34 8.26 14.83
N HIS A 70 21.65 7.45 15.65
CA HIS A 70 22.22 6.63 16.72
C HIS A 70 22.20 5.11 16.44
N GLY A 71 21.48 4.67 15.41
CA GLY A 71 21.45 3.29 14.94
C GLY A 71 20.69 2.30 15.83
N ASP A 72 19.88 2.79 16.77
CA ASP A 72 19.11 1.99 17.73
C ASP A 72 17.63 1.82 17.35
N GLN A 73 17.16 2.45 16.27
CA GLN A 73 15.81 2.30 15.74
C GLN A 73 15.75 1.36 14.53
N ASP A 74 14.71 0.53 14.50
CA ASP A 74 14.42 -0.33 13.36
C ASP A 74 13.97 0.55 12.18
N GLN A 75 14.88 0.84 11.24
CA GLN A 75 14.72 1.83 10.14
C GLN A 75 13.76 1.39 9.03
N THR A 76 12.72 0.64 9.37
CA THR A 76 11.75 0.18 8.38
C THR A 76 10.88 1.36 7.95
N PRO A 77 10.82 1.69 6.65
CA PRO A 77 9.97 2.79 6.17
C PRO A 77 8.49 2.48 6.39
N GLY A 78 7.78 3.37 7.09
CA GLY A 78 6.33 3.33 7.25
C GLY A 78 5.57 3.87 6.03
N LEU A 79 4.23 3.79 6.06
CA LEU A 79 3.37 4.27 4.97
C LEU A 79 3.43 5.78 4.74
N ASP A 80 3.79 6.56 5.76
CA ASP A 80 3.94 8.02 5.67
C ASP A 80 5.04 8.46 4.70
N LEU A 81 6.00 7.56 4.42
CA LEU A 81 6.99 7.71 3.37
C LEU A 81 6.35 8.12 2.02
N LEU A 82 5.22 7.50 1.69
CA LEU A 82 4.51 7.77 0.42
C LEU A 82 4.00 9.21 0.38
N ALA A 83 3.42 9.67 1.48
CA ALA A 83 2.91 11.04 1.59
C ALA A 83 4.06 12.07 1.54
N GLY A 84 5.20 11.75 2.17
CA GLY A 84 6.42 12.54 2.11
C GLY A 84 6.92 12.70 0.67
N TRP A 85 7.11 11.59 -0.05
CA TRP A 85 7.54 11.64 -1.45
C TRP A 85 6.54 12.35 -2.37
N ALA A 86 5.24 12.09 -2.19
CA ALA A 86 4.20 12.76 -2.97
C ALA A 86 4.26 14.29 -2.78
N ARG A 87 4.49 14.75 -1.55
CA ARG A 87 4.69 16.19 -1.25
C ARG A 87 5.95 16.72 -1.90
N THR A 88 7.09 16.04 -1.74
CA THR A 88 8.37 16.43 -2.34
C THR A 88 8.27 16.60 -3.86
N VAL A 89 7.63 15.64 -4.54
CA VAL A 89 7.42 15.69 -5.99
C VAL A 89 6.53 16.88 -6.40
N LEU A 90 5.44 17.13 -5.67
CA LEU A 90 4.55 18.25 -5.97
C LEU A 90 5.24 19.61 -5.72
N ASP A 91 5.97 19.75 -4.60
CA ASP A 91 6.69 20.97 -4.25
C ASP A 91 7.80 21.29 -5.24
N ASP A 92 8.58 20.29 -5.65
CA ASP A 92 9.65 20.46 -6.64
C ASP A 92 9.06 20.80 -8.02
N ARG A 93 7.91 20.22 -8.39
CA ARG A 93 7.24 20.54 -9.65
C ARG A 93 6.69 21.96 -9.66
N GLN A 94 6.14 22.41 -8.54
CA GLN A 94 5.71 23.79 -8.35
C GLN A 94 6.90 24.75 -8.46
N ARG A 95 8.05 24.46 -7.83
CA ARG A 95 9.26 25.30 -7.93
C ARG A 95 9.83 25.36 -9.34
N ALA A 96 9.75 24.26 -10.08
CA ALA A 96 10.19 24.19 -11.48
C ALA A 96 9.25 24.94 -12.44
N ASN A 97 8.13 25.48 -11.97
CA ASN A 97 7.11 26.18 -12.76
C ASN A 97 6.60 25.34 -13.96
N ASP A 98 6.60 24.01 -13.81
CA ASP A 98 6.20 23.08 -14.86
C ASP A 98 4.70 22.78 -14.77
N TRP A 99 3.91 23.70 -15.33
CA TRP A 99 2.45 23.60 -15.37
C TRP A 99 1.93 22.63 -16.44
N THR A 100 2.79 22.19 -17.37
CA THR A 100 2.39 21.44 -18.57
C THR A 100 1.79 20.06 -18.26
N GLY A 101 2.07 19.52 -17.07
CA GLY A 101 1.44 18.30 -16.55
C GLY A 101 1.05 18.40 -15.09
N TRP A 102 0.91 19.62 -14.54
CA TRP A 102 0.54 19.83 -13.15
C TRP A 102 -0.95 19.53 -12.95
N VAL A 103 -1.23 18.27 -12.65
CA VAL A 103 -2.56 17.81 -12.27
C VAL A 103 -2.44 17.21 -10.87
N ARG A 104 -3.15 17.81 -9.90
CA ARG A 104 -3.39 17.16 -8.62
C ARG A 104 -4.55 16.19 -8.85
N PRO A 105 -4.34 14.86 -8.71
CA PRO A 105 -5.43 13.91 -8.85
C PRO A 105 -6.57 14.32 -7.93
N ALA A 106 -7.79 14.40 -8.46
CA ALA A 106 -8.97 14.48 -7.62
C ALA A 106 -8.96 13.28 -6.68
N GLY A 107 -9.03 13.56 -5.39
CA GLY A 107 -9.21 12.53 -4.36
C GLY A 107 -10.63 12.65 -3.86
N HIS A 108 -11.27 11.52 -3.59
CA HIS A 108 -12.49 11.53 -2.80
C HIS A 108 -12.14 11.69 -1.31
N ASP A 109 -13.06 12.28 -0.54
CA ASP A 109 -12.85 12.51 0.91
C ASP A 109 -12.64 11.22 1.72
N TRP A 110 -13.09 10.08 1.18
CA TRP A 110 -12.92 8.76 1.80
C TRP A 110 -11.60 8.07 1.46
N GLU A 111 -10.77 8.63 0.56
CA GLU A 111 -9.50 8.01 0.20
C GLU A 111 -8.45 8.17 1.30
N ARG A 112 -7.80 7.06 1.65
CA ARG A 112 -6.68 7.09 2.58
C ARG A 112 -5.50 7.87 2.00
N THR A 113 -4.74 8.52 2.89
CA THR A 113 -3.55 9.32 2.55
C THR A 113 -2.55 8.57 1.67
N ALA A 114 -2.30 7.29 1.97
CA ALA A 114 -1.38 6.45 1.20
C ALA A 114 -1.86 6.19 -0.24
N SER A 115 -3.15 5.91 -0.46
CA SER A 115 -3.71 5.69 -1.80
C SER A 115 -3.60 6.94 -2.67
N ARG A 116 -3.90 8.11 -2.09
CA ARG A 116 -3.75 9.39 -2.78
C ARG A 116 -2.29 9.67 -3.12
N ALA A 117 -1.37 9.39 -2.19
CA ALA A 117 0.06 9.54 -2.41
C ALA A 117 0.58 8.65 -3.55
N VAL A 118 0.17 7.37 -3.60
CA VAL A 118 0.52 6.45 -4.70
C VAL A 118 0.03 6.98 -6.04
N LYS A 119 -1.20 7.49 -6.12
CA LYS A 119 -1.73 8.10 -7.36
C LYS A 119 -0.88 9.29 -7.83
N VAL A 120 -0.51 10.18 -6.91
CA VAL A 120 0.36 11.31 -7.20
C VAL A 120 1.70 10.81 -7.73
N LEU A 121 2.34 9.87 -7.05
CA LEU A 121 3.64 9.35 -7.45
C LEU A 121 3.61 8.67 -8.82
N LEU A 122 2.57 7.88 -9.12
CA LEU A 122 2.39 7.25 -10.43
C LEU A 122 2.17 8.28 -11.54
N LEU A 123 1.35 9.31 -11.30
CA LEU A 123 1.04 10.35 -12.28
C LEU A 123 2.27 11.20 -12.63
N HIS A 124 3.11 11.47 -11.63
CA HIS A 124 4.27 12.35 -11.75
C HIS A 124 5.59 11.57 -11.91
N LEU A 125 5.51 10.26 -12.17
CA LEU A 125 6.66 9.35 -12.10
C LEU A 125 7.74 9.68 -13.14
N ASP A 126 7.35 9.89 -14.40
CA ASP A 126 8.31 10.17 -15.48
C ASP A 126 9.05 11.49 -15.24
N TRP A 127 8.34 12.47 -14.67
CA TRP A 127 8.92 13.73 -14.27
C TRP A 127 9.90 13.53 -13.09
N ALA A 128 9.48 12.83 -12.03
CA ALA A 128 10.30 12.55 -10.86
C ALA A 128 11.57 11.75 -11.21
N ALA A 129 11.49 10.88 -12.22
CA ALA A 129 12.61 10.06 -12.69
C ALA A 129 13.78 10.89 -13.26
N THR A 130 13.54 12.13 -13.69
CA THR A 130 14.58 13.03 -14.21
C THR A 130 15.30 13.82 -13.11
N ARG A 131 14.77 13.82 -11.88
CA ARG A 131 15.25 14.64 -10.76
C ARG A 131 16.43 14.04 -10.02
N GLN A 132 17.07 14.86 -9.18
CA GLN A 132 18.24 14.47 -8.38
C GLN A 132 17.91 13.42 -7.31
N TYR A 133 16.71 13.49 -6.73
CA TYR A 133 16.24 12.56 -5.70
C TYR A 133 15.63 11.26 -6.27
N ALA A 134 15.65 11.06 -7.59
CA ALA A 134 14.99 9.91 -8.23
C ALA A 134 15.51 8.56 -7.69
N ARG A 135 16.81 8.48 -7.39
CA ARG A 135 17.44 7.27 -6.83
C ARG A 135 16.93 7.01 -5.42
N ASP A 136 16.94 8.01 -4.55
CA ASP A 136 16.47 7.89 -3.17
C ASP A 136 15.00 7.48 -3.11
N LEU A 137 14.16 8.08 -3.98
CA LEU A 137 12.77 7.69 -4.16
C LEU A 137 12.64 6.20 -4.53
N ALA A 138 13.40 5.75 -5.54
CA ALA A 138 13.35 4.35 -5.99
C ALA A 138 13.80 3.38 -4.89
N ASP A 139 14.86 3.72 -4.17
CA ASP A 139 15.43 2.89 -3.11
C ASP A 139 14.48 2.80 -1.90
N GLU A 140 13.90 3.91 -1.47
CA GLU A 140 12.96 3.94 -0.34
C GLU A 140 11.64 3.24 -0.66
N ILE A 141 11.08 3.45 -1.85
CA ILE A 141 9.90 2.71 -2.32
C ILE A 141 10.23 1.22 -2.44
N GLY A 142 11.42 0.87 -2.92
CA GLY A 142 11.89 -0.51 -2.99
C GLY A 142 11.98 -1.17 -1.60
N ARG A 143 12.50 -0.47 -0.59
CA ARG A 143 12.56 -0.95 0.80
C ARG A 143 11.16 -1.13 1.39
N LEU A 144 10.27 -0.15 1.24
CA LEU A 144 8.88 -0.23 1.70
C LEU A 144 8.14 -1.41 1.05
N HIS A 145 8.24 -1.52 -0.28
CA HIS A 145 7.64 -2.62 -1.05
C HIS A 145 8.14 -3.98 -0.56
N GLY A 146 9.46 -4.17 -0.45
CA GLY A 146 10.06 -5.41 0.03
C GLY A 146 9.65 -5.76 1.47
N HIS A 147 9.46 -4.76 2.32
CA HIS A 147 8.99 -4.99 3.69
C HIS A 147 7.51 -5.40 3.72
N LEU A 148 6.62 -4.67 3.03
CA LEU A 148 5.20 -5.06 2.90
C LEU A 148 5.03 -6.45 2.29
N ASN A 149 5.88 -6.81 1.34
CA ASN A 149 5.86 -8.13 0.71
C ASN A 149 6.23 -9.26 1.69
N ARG A 150 7.27 -9.05 2.51
CA ARG A 150 7.65 -10.00 3.58
C ARG A 150 6.53 -10.18 4.61
N VAL A 151 5.85 -9.09 4.96
CA VAL A 151 4.76 -9.10 5.93
C VAL A 151 3.53 -9.83 5.40
N SER A 152 3.13 -9.52 4.16
CA SER A 152 1.94 -10.10 3.52
C SER A 152 2.10 -11.57 3.13
N GLY A 153 3.34 -12.08 3.05
CA GLY A 153 3.62 -13.49 2.78
C GLY A 153 3.16 -13.96 1.39
N THR A 154 2.80 -13.03 0.51
CA THR A 154 2.30 -13.30 -0.84
C THR A 154 3.49 -13.26 -1.80
N PRO A 155 3.84 -14.36 -2.49
CA PRO A 155 4.95 -14.33 -3.43
C PRO A 155 4.67 -13.36 -4.58
N PHE A 156 5.72 -12.67 -5.02
CA PHE A 156 5.68 -11.68 -6.08
C PHE A 156 5.09 -12.27 -7.37
N THR A 157 4.06 -11.63 -7.91
CA THR A 157 3.60 -11.91 -9.27
C THR A 157 4.13 -10.82 -10.19
N THR A 158 4.98 -11.18 -11.15
CA THR A 158 5.33 -10.33 -12.29
C THR A 158 4.10 -10.20 -13.19
N GLY A 159 3.19 -9.30 -12.85
CA GLY A 159 1.97 -9.06 -13.61
C GLY A 159 1.24 -7.84 -13.08
N PRO A 160 0.37 -7.21 -13.90
CA PRO A 160 -0.51 -6.17 -13.41
C PRO A 160 -1.32 -6.73 -12.24
N ALA A 161 -1.24 -6.06 -11.09
CA ALA A 161 -2.08 -6.39 -9.94
C ALA A 161 -3.54 -6.40 -10.41
N ARG A 162 -4.24 -7.51 -10.18
CA ARG A 162 -5.68 -7.55 -10.44
C ARG A 162 -6.31 -6.60 -9.43
N ARG A 163 -6.74 -5.43 -9.89
CA ARG A 163 -7.37 -4.42 -9.04
C ARG A 163 -8.71 -4.97 -8.58
N HIS A 164 -8.76 -5.44 -7.34
CA HIS A 164 -9.99 -5.89 -6.74
C HIS A 164 -10.62 -4.73 -5.93
N VAL A 165 -11.60 -4.06 -6.54
CA VAL A 165 -12.50 -3.13 -5.86
C VAL A 165 -13.50 -3.90 -4.99
N CYS A 166 -13.47 -3.69 -3.69
CA CYS A 166 -14.49 -4.17 -2.77
C CYS A 166 -15.85 -3.58 -3.13
N ALA A 167 -16.79 -4.43 -3.56
CA ALA A 167 -18.07 -3.97 -4.09
C ALA A 167 -19.05 -3.41 -3.04
N ARG A 168 -18.70 -3.44 -1.75
CA ARG A 168 -19.52 -2.91 -0.65
C ARG A 168 -19.07 -1.51 -0.20
N CYS A 169 -17.78 -1.32 0.07
CA CYS A 169 -17.24 -0.01 0.44
C CYS A 169 -16.56 0.74 -0.71
N LYS A 170 -16.58 0.18 -1.93
CA LYS A 170 -16.01 0.74 -3.17
C LYS A 170 -14.48 1.02 -3.10
N LEU A 171 -13.78 0.41 -2.14
CA LEU A 171 -12.32 0.56 -1.96
C LEU A 171 -11.52 -0.42 -2.84
N MET A 172 -10.33 -0.03 -3.29
CA MET A 172 -9.38 -0.85 -4.10
C MET A 172 -8.63 -1.91 -3.27
N THR A 173 -9.32 -2.54 -2.32
CA THR A 173 -8.68 -3.25 -1.21
C THR A 173 -9.39 -4.58 -0.91
N ALA A 174 -9.79 -5.31 -1.94
CA ALA A 174 -10.23 -6.70 -1.80
C ALA A 174 -9.06 -7.65 -2.12
N THR A 175 -8.93 -8.75 -1.37
CA THR A 175 -7.86 -9.75 -1.52
C THR A 175 -8.45 -11.13 -1.69
N ILE A 176 -7.83 -11.98 -2.50
CA ILE A 176 -8.24 -13.38 -2.66
C ILE A 176 -7.55 -14.22 -1.58
N ARG A 177 -8.35 -14.89 -0.74
CA ARG A 177 -7.90 -15.86 0.26
C ARG A 177 -7.45 -17.16 -0.42
N PRO A 178 -6.67 -18.01 0.27
CA PRO A 178 -6.23 -19.30 -0.29
C PRO A 178 -7.38 -20.27 -0.66
N ASP A 179 -8.57 -20.07 -0.09
CA ASP A 179 -9.80 -20.82 -0.38
C ASP A 179 -10.56 -20.27 -1.61
N GLY A 180 -10.03 -19.23 -2.28
CA GLY A 180 -10.64 -18.59 -3.44
C GLY A 180 -11.65 -17.49 -3.11
N MET A 181 -11.90 -17.20 -1.83
CA MET A 181 -12.84 -16.14 -1.42
C MET A 181 -12.20 -14.76 -1.50
N CYS A 182 -12.95 -13.76 -1.94
CA CYS A 182 -12.56 -12.35 -1.96
C CYS A 182 -12.96 -11.65 -0.65
N GLU A 183 -11.98 -11.21 0.14
CA GLU A 183 -12.19 -10.50 1.41
C GLU A 183 -11.83 -9.01 1.28
N CYS A 184 -12.70 -8.15 1.81
CA CYS A 184 -12.53 -6.70 1.80
C CYS A 184 -11.78 -6.22 3.06
N SER A 185 -10.68 -5.50 2.89
CA SER A 185 -9.83 -5.07 4.02
C SER A 185 -10.29 -3.82 4.76
N ALA A 186 -11.45 -3.25 4.40
CA ALA A 186 -11.98 -2.13 5.18
C ALA A 186 -12.45 -2.66 6.54
N PRO A 187 -11.95 -2.13 7.68
CA PRO A 187 -12.29 -2.59 9.03
C PRO A 187 -13.80 -2.66 9.30
N ASP A 188 -14.53 -1.79 8.62
CA ASP A 188 -15.95 -1.51 8.73
C ASP A 188 -16.79 -2.18 7.63
N CYS A 189 -16.14 -2.79 6.62
CA CYS A 189 -16.82 -3.46 5.52
C CYS A 189 -16.91 -4.98 5.72
N LEU A 190 -15.80 -5.62 6.11
CA LEU A 190 -15.66 -7.07 6.40
C LEU A 190 -16.37 -8.00 5.40
N ALA A 191 -16.48 -7.59 4.13
CA ALA A 191 -17.21 -8.35 3.13
C ALA A 191 -16.36 -9.55 2.69
N VAL A 192 -16.94 -10.75 2.74
CA VAL A 192 -16.36 -11.97 2.21
C VAL A 192 -17.28 -12.45 1.09
N LEU A 193 -16.78 -12.51 -0.14
CA LEU A 193 -17.52 -12.85 -1.35
C LEU A 193 -16.86 -14.03 -2.05
N THR A 194 -17.63 -14.88 -2.69
CA THR A 194 -17.08 -15.82 -3.68
C THR A 194 -16.53 -15.05 -4.89
N ALA A 195 -15.73 -15.72 -5.73
CA ALA A 195 -15.19 -15.10 -6.95
C ALA A 195 -16.30 -14.61 -7.90
N ASP A 196 -17.37 -15.37 -8.05
CA ASP A 196 -18.51 -15.02 -8.92
C ASP A 196 -19.33 -13.86 -8.33
N GLU A 197 -19.65 -13.92 -7.03
CA GLU A 197 -20.32 -12.81 -6.33
C GLU A 197 -19.49 -11.53 -6.36
N TYR A 198 -18.17 -11.65 -6.35
CA TYR A 198 -17.26 -10.53 -6.49
C TYR A 198 -17.31 -9.94 -7.90
N ALA A 199 -17.21 -10.77 -8.94
CA ALA A 199 -17.22 -10.34 -10.34
C ALA A 199 -18.52 -9.60 -10.71
N ASP A 200 -19.67 -10.19 -10.40
CA ASP A 200 -21.00 -9.60 -10.67
C ASP A 200 -21.19 -8.23 -10.01
N ARG A 201 -20.63 -8.07 -8.81
CA ARG A 201 -20.82 -6.88 -7.97
C ARG A 201 -19.79 -5.81 -8.32
N ALA A 202 -18.58 -6.21 -8.71
CA ALA A 202 -17.56 -5.32 -9.26
C ALA A 202 -18.01 -4.73 -10.61
N GLU A 203 -18.60 -5.53 -11.50
CA GLU A 203 -19.14 -5.05 -12.78
C GLU A 203 -20.21 -3.98 -12.58
N ARG A 204 -21.17 -4.22 -11.68
CA ARG A 204 -22.21 -3.23 -11.31
C ARG A 204 -21.61 -1.94 -10.75
N VAL A 205 -20.67 -2.04 -9.81
CA VAL A 205 -20.04 -0.86 -9.17
C VAL A 205 -19.20 -0.06 -10.16
N LEU A 206 -18.42 -0.73 -11.03
CA LEU A 206 -17.64 -0.06 -12.06
C LEU A 206 -18.55 0.62 -13.09
N ALA A 207 -19.66 -0.01 -13.48
CA ALA A 207 -20.66 0.58 -14.36
C ALA A 207 -21.37 1.80 -13.72
N GLU A 208 -21.57 1.81 -12.40
CA GLU A 208 -22.07 2.99 -11.67
C GLU A 208 -21.02 4.12 -11.64
N LEU A 209 -19.77 3.80 -11.33
CA LEU A 209 -18.69 4.79 -11.24
C LEU A 209 -18.39 5.42 -12.61
N ALA A 210 -18.48 4.65 -13.69
CA ALA A 210 -18.31 5.13 -15.05
C ALA A 210 -19.42 6.11 -15.51
N LYS A 211 -20.57 6.16 -14.82
CA LYS A 211 -21.66 7.10 -15.11
C LYS A 211 -21.51 8.43 -14.36
N VAL A 212 -20.65 8.48 -13.34
CA VAL A 212 -20.44 9.65 -12.47
C VAL A 212 -19.14 10.39 -12.81
N ALA A 213 -18.28 9.77 -13.63
CA ALA A 213 -17.09 10.38 -14.23
C ALA A 213 -17.44 11.04 -15.57
#